data_AF-A0AAX4KKK1-F1
#
_entry.id   AF-A0AAX4KKK1-F1
#
_cell.length_a   1.000
_cell.length_b   1.000
_cell.length_c   1.000
_cell.angle_alpha   90.00
_cell.angle_beta   90.00
_cell.angle_gamma   90.00
#
_symmetry.space_group_name_H-M   'P 1'
#
loop_
_entity.id
_entity.type
_entity.pdbx_description
1 polymer ?
#
loop_
_entity_poly.entity_id
_entity_poly.type
_entity_poly.pdbx_seq_one_letter_code
_entity_poly.pdbx_strand_id
1 'polypeptide(L)'
;MIASSSKTRERESSPSRQEIPYDQASTSTSSSFLSPITPQVQSPLLRAPAEIIQKVLSASGGEEIQAIASAAKVCKELRSIIYENPDQALWRQVLVQHYDDPRTAAAFPTPRSSSSIDWRKNVQNRELVRRIFSDWAEDKLNQVNQHIDLIIPTLLNMYLDISPTTPSSDPSASDDSPNSILLSTWLRSSLFKHIYESQYFTEPEPTTSYQLRSSPKRVKRKTIDPVISQLHCLIPPEYKDDLMGDREWRGFMRRTVYNAKNFEEENDYGPFTSDGKVNWELIDAICSVMMCNAQELIKGDPTAWLPAVQPLSYGVESVRGWGYTDLRRPDNLAQGEVWDWVGIEGTWCGCYAFMDYVDWVALNYPQSAFLHRLSSEIDLSLYHEALGDLMQLDLKICNDPYTNNPRENKCEYHEFTTDRFPQPLPSMETDLPTSSLLPPLYFHGSSVPYAGGEAPPLPQNAIRGVVTLTADDPPQVRWTMIIRYRNEDRWRLECVQVGGRGSKRGFFGIWSDASRGEQSPCGPAWYWKV
;
A
#
# COMPACT_ATOMS: atom_id res chain seq x y z
N MET A 1 -6.00 30.92 -75.66
CA MET A 1 -7.24 30.24 -76.06
C MET A 1 -6.82 28.93 -76.68
N ILE A 2 -7.23 27.77 -76.15
CA ILE A 2 -7.10 26.49 -76.87
C ILE A 2 -5.63 26.05 -77.15
N ALA A 3 -5.47 24.77 -77.45
CA ALA A 3 -4.26 24.00 -77.65
C ALA A 3 -3.26 24.53 -78.70
N SER A 4 -2.00 24.06 -78.59
CA SER A 4 -1.23 23.37 -79.66
C SER A 4 0.28 23.65 -79.56
N SER A 5 1.09 22.57 -79.56
CA SER A 5 2.33 22.32 -80.37
C SER A 5 3.33 23.48 -80.57
N SER A 6 4.66 23.38 -80.51
CA SER A 6 5.69 22.34 -80.36
C SER A 6 7.05 23.09 -80.40
N LYS A 7 8.13 22.50 -79.88
CA LYS A 7 9.50 22.45 -80.44
C LYS A 7 10.62 22.47 -79.39
N THR A 8 11.65 21.75 -79.79
CA THR A 8 12.90 21.37 -79.15
C THR A 8 14.04 22.36 -79.50
N ARG A 9 15.07 22.36 -78.62
CA ARG A 9 16.53 22.43 -78.88
C ARG A 9 17.33 23.74 -78.76
N GLU A 10 18.55 23.52 -78.22
CA GLU A 10 19.84 24.26 -78.27
C GLU A 10 19.98 25.48 -77.33
N ARG A 11 20.81 25.51 -76.26
CA ARG A 11 22.24 25.20 -75.98
C ARG A 11 23.16 26.40 -76.28
N GLU A 12 24.09 26.64 -75.33
CA GLU A 12 25.27 27.54 -75.32
C GLU A 12 25.05 28.94 -74.70
N SER A 13 25.96 29.53 -73.92
CA SER A 13 27.29 29.14 -73.39
C SER A 13 27.76 30.19 -72.37
N SER A 14 28.68 29.79 -71.49
CA SER A 14 29.40 30.57 -70.47
C SER A 14 30.35 31.63 -71.07
N PRO A 15 31.10 32.40 -70.26
CA PRO A 15 32.47 31.94 -69.92
C PRO A 15 32.89 32.25 -68.46
N SER A 16 33.44 31.24 -67.75
CA SER A 16 34.88 31.02 -67.41
C SER A 16 35.36 31.84 -66.19
N ARG A 17 35.53 31.29 -64.98
CA ARG A 17 36.60 30.38 -64.47
C ARG A 17 38.03 30.83 -64.79
N GLN A 18 38.83 31.05 -63.74
CA GLN A 18 40.21 30.59 -63.67
C GLN A 18 40.55 30.12 -62.25
N GLU A 19 41.36 29.06 -62.21
CA GLU A 19 41.57 28.08 -61.15
C GLU A 19 42.94 28.27 -60.44
N ILE A 20 43.00 27.93 -59.14
CA ILE A 20 43.96 27.01 -58.43
C ILE A 20 45.48 27.36 -58.55
N PRO A 21 46.28 27.39 -57.44
CA PRO A 21 46.58 26.15 -56.73
C PRO A 21 46.85 26.14 -55.22
N TYR A 22 46.57 24.96 -54.65
CA TYR A 22 47.23 24.39 -53.48
C TYR A 22 48.75 24.38 -53.70
N ASP A 23 49.54 24.93 -52.76
CA ASP A 23 50.47 24.13 -51.95
C ASP A 23 51.19 24.99 -50.88
N GLN A 24 51.70 24.29 -49.86
CA GLN A 24 52.75 24.68 -48.90
C GLN A 24 52.39 25.38 -47.58
N ALA A 25 52.59 24.57 -46.54
CA ALA A 25 52.91 24.92 -45.16
C ALA A 25 53.74 26.21 -45.00
N SER A 26 53.24 27.12 -44.17
CA SER A 26 54.09 28.08 -43.43
C SER A 26 53.42 28.45 -42.11
N THR A 27 53.98 27.88 -41.04
CA THR A 27 54.03 28.37 -39.66
C THR A 27 53.23 29.66 -39.36
N SER A 28 52.00 29.51 -38.86
CA SER A 28 51.35 30.54 -38.06
C SER A 28 52.01 30.56 -36.68
N THR A 29 52.90 31.54 -36.49
CA THR A 29 53.30 31.99 -35.16
C THR A 29 52.11 32.72 -34.55
N SER A 30 51.18 31.94 -34.00
CA SER A 30 50.12 32.47 -33.14
C SER A 30 50.75 33.00 -31.87
N SER A 31 51.02 34.31 -31.90
CA SER A 31 51.30 35.17 -30.76
C SER A 31 50.63 34.64 -29.49
N SER A 32 51.44 34.16 -28.57
CA SER A 32 51.04 33.82 -27.22
C SER A 32 50.72 35.13 -26.51
N PHE A 33 49.48 35.60 -26.63
CA PHE A 33 48.93 36.54 -25.66
C PHE A 33 48.74 35.77 -24.35
N LEU A 34 49.83 35.63 -23.60
CA LEU A 34 49.81 35.39 -22.17
C LEU A 34 49.13 36.60 -21.54
N SER A 35 47.81 36.54 -21.44
CA SER A 35 47.10 37.36 -20.47
C SER A 35 47.72 37.04 -19.10
N PRO A 36 48.04 38.05 -18.28
CA PRO A 36 48.54 37.77 -16.94
C PRO A 36 47.51 36.91 -16.23
N ILE A 37 47.94 35.73 -15.78
CA ILE A 37 47.18 34.90 -14.83
C ILE A 37 47.13 35.72 -13.55
N THR A 38 46.17 36.63 -13.44
CA THR A 38 45.74 37.14 -12.15
C THR A 38 45.30 35.90 -11.37
N PRO A 39 45.90 35.60 -10.20
CA PRO A 39 45.41 34.51 -9.37
C PRO A 39 43.93 34.79 -9.14
N GLN A 40 43.05 33.91 -9.62
CA GLN A 40 41.62 34.05 -9.37
C GLN A 40 41.46 34.10 -7.86
N VAL A 41 41.18 35.29 -7.36
CA VAL A 41 40.90 35.56 -5.97
C VAL A 41 39.71 34.66 -5.65
N GLN A 42 39.96 33.59 -4.88
CA GLN A 42 38.97 32.58 -4.54
C GLN A 42 37.68 33.28 -4.11
N SER A 43 36.54 32.89 -4.70
CA SER A 43 35.23 33.51 -4.47
C SER A 43 35.01 33.74 -2.96
N PRO A 44 34.47 34.89 -2.52
CA PRO A 44 34.16 35.14 -1.12
C PRO A 44 33.31 34.04 -0.49
N LEU A 45 32.42 33.42 -1.27
CA LEU A 45 31.62 32.27 -0.83
C LEU A 45 32.50 31.04 -0.56
N LEU A 46 33.44 30.74 -1.46
CA LEU A 46 34.36 29.61 -1.34
C LEU A 46 35.44 29.80 -0.25
N ARG A 47 35.55 31.00 0.32
CA ARG A 47 36.38 31.28 1.50
C ARG A 47 35.65 31.04 2.81
N ALA A 48 34.32 30.93 2.77
CA ALA A 48 33.55 30.65 3.98
C ALA A 48 33.81 29.20 4.45
N PRO A 49 33.68 28.91 5.75
CA PRO A 49 33.70 27.54 6.26
C PRO A 49 32.66 26.66 5.55
N ALA A 50 32.97 25.37 5.38
CA ALA A 50 32.12 24.44 4.66
C ALA A 50 30.69 24.37 5.24
N GLU A 51 30.54 24.55 6.54
CA GLU A 51 29.26 24.60 7.25
C GLU A 51 28.40 25.78 6.82
N ILE A 52 29.02 26.94 6.55
CA ILE A 52 28.31 28.13 6.07
C ILE A 52 27.88 27.93 4.62
N ILE A 53 28.76 27.39 3.77
CA ILE A 53 28.44 27.06 2.39
C ILE A 53 27.28 26.05 2.36
N GLN A 54 27.34 25.01 3.18
CA GLN A 54 26.29 24.02 3.31
C GLN A 54 24.98 24.64 3.79
N LYS A 55 25.01 25.53 4.79
CA LYS A 55 23.79 26.20 5.27
C LYS A 55 23.15 27.05 4.17
N VAL A 56 23.94 27.78 3.39
CA VAL A 56 23.45 28.55 2.23
C VAL A 56 22.83 27.60 1.20
N LEU A 57 23.52 26.52 0.84
CA LEU A 57 23.01 25.53 -0.12
C LEU A 57 21.73 24.85 0.37
N SER A 58 21.62 24.55 1.66
CA SER A 58 20.42 23.95 2.27
C SER A 58 19.24 24.92 2.30
N ALA A 59 19.50 26.21 2.49
CA ALA A 59 18.44 27.23 2.43
C ALA A 59 17.93 27.38 0.98
N SER A 60 18.82 27.45 0.00
CA SER A 60 18.43 27.50 -1.41
C SER A 60 17.74 26.21 -1.88
N GLY A 61 18.22 25.04 -1.42
CA GLY A 61 17.59 23.76 -1.71
C GLY A 61 16.25 23.53 -1.02
N GLY A 62 16.00 24.25 0.08
CA GLY A 62 14.71 24.30 0.76
C GLY A 62 13.63 24.97 -0.08
N GLU A 63 13.98 25.96 -0.89
CA GLU A 63 13.04 26.61 -1.82
C GLU A 63 12.96 25.85 -3.15
N GLU A 64 14.12 25.46 -3.71
CA GLU A 64 14.18 24.76 -4.99
C GLU A 64 15.35 23.77 -5.04
N ILE A 65 15.07 22.47 -4.98
CA ILE A 65 16.09 21.40 -5.02
C ILE A 65 16.96 21.48 -6.29
N GLN A 66 16.42 21.99 -7.41
CA GLN A 66 17.15 22.19 -8.67
C GLN A 66 18.31 23.19 -8.53
N ALA A 67 18.20 24.16 -7.63
CA ALA A 67 19.24 25.15 -7.38
C ALA A 67 20.53 24.49 -6.90
N ILE A 68 20.45 23.40 -6.11
CA ILE A 68 21.63 22.64 -5.67
C ILE A 68 22.36 22.02 -6.88
N ALA A 69 21.60 21.42 -7.81
CA ALA A 69 22.18 20.83 -9.01
C ALA A 69 22.83 21.88 -9.91
N SER A 70 22.24 23.08 -10.00
CA SER A 70 22.80 24.23 -10.71
C SER A 70 24.07 24.76 -10.03
N ALA A 71 24.08 24.89 -8.71
CA ALA A 71 25.26 25.29 -7.94
C ALA A 71 26.45 24.34 -8.15
N ALA A 72 26.18 23.04 -8.21
CA ALA A 72 27.22 22.03 -8.48
C ALA A 72 27.81 22.10 -9.90
N LYS A 73 27.19 22.83 -10.83
CA LYS A 73 27.72 23.08 -12.19
C LYS A 73 28.62 24.32 -12.24
N VAL A 74 28.66 25.15 -11.20
CA VAL A 74 29.41 26.41 -11.19
C VAL A 74 30.91 26.17 -11.11
N CYS A 75 31.38 25.32 -10.19
CA CYS A 75 32.79 24.97 -10.08
C CYS A 75 33.02 23.58 -9.44
N LYS A 76 34.26 23.08 -9.53
CA LYS A 76 34.64 21.76 -9.00
C LYS A 76 34.55 21.70 -7.48
N GLU A 77 34.88 22.80 -6.80
CA GLU A 77 34.85 22.91 -5.34
C GLU A 77 33.42 22.78 -4.82
N LEU A 78 32.45 23.51 -5.40
CA LEU A 78 31.03 23.37 -5.04
C LEU A 78 30.51 21.98 -5.36
N ARG A 79 30.91 21.41 -6.50
CA ARG A 79 30.55 20.03 -6.86
C ARG A 79 31.03 19.03 -5.80
N SER A 80 32.27 19.17 -5.35
CA SER A 80 32.87 18.32 -4.31
C SER A 80 32.14 18.49 -2.97
N ILE A 81 31.87 19.73 -2.54
CA ILE A 81 31.09 20.00 -1.31
C ILE A 81 29.69 19.37 -1.37
N ILE A 82 29.03 19.43 -2.52
CA ILE A 82 27.64 18.94 -2.70
C ILE A 82 27.58 17.41 -2.81
N TYR A 83 28.50 16.77 -3.53
CA TYR A 83 28.38 15.35 -3.90
C TYR A 83 29.42 14.42 -3.27
N GLU A 84 30.55 14.94 -2.80
CA GLU A 84 31.68 14.15 -2.27
C GLU A 84 31.81 14.26 -0.74
N ASN A 85 30.88 14.95 -0.08
CA ASN A 85 30.80 14.96 1.38
C ASN A 85 30.34 13.58 1.90
N PRO A 86 31.15 12.87 2.71
CA PRO A 86 30.85 11.50 3.13
C PRO A 86 29.63 11.39 4.05
N ASP A 87 29.37 12.43 4.86
CA ASP A 87 28.25 12.46 5.81
C ASP A 87 26.92 12.84 5.13
N GLN A 88 26.95 13.24 3.87
CA GLN A 88 25.80 13.72 3.09
C GLN A 88 24.93 14.76 3.82
N ALA A 89 25.54 15.57 4.68
CA ALA A 89 24.82 16.42 5.64
C ALA A 89 23.90 17.44 4.95
N LEU A 90 24.29 17.94 3.76
CA LEU A 90 23.46 18.79 2.92
C LEU A 90 22.16 18.08 2.52
N TRP A 91 22.27 16.87 1.97
CA TRP A 91 21.13 16.09 1.51
C TRP A 91 20.20 15.68 2.65
N ARG A 92 20.76 15.40 3.84
CA ARG A 92 19.96 15.18 5.05
C ARG A 92 19.11 16.40 5.41
N GLN A 93 19.70 17.60 5.40
CA GLN A 93 18.97 18.83 5.70
C GLN A 93 17.86 19.09 4.67
N VAL A 94 18.15 18.89 3.39
CA VAL A 94 17.16 19.04 2.31
C VAL A 94 16.04 18.03 2.45
N LEU A 95 16.35 16.77 2.78
CA LEU A 95 15.32 15.75 2.96
C LEU A 95 14.34 16.14 4.07
N VAL A 96 14.85 16.49 5.26
CA VAL A 96 14.03 16.80 6.44
C VAL A 96 13.21 18.10 6.28
N GLN A 97 13.60 18.99 5.36
CA GLN A 97 12.80 20.17 5.04
C GLN A 97 11.54 19.86 4.21
N HIS A 98 11.55 18.77 3.43
CA HIS A 98 10.50 18.45 2.46
C HIS A 98 9.75 17.14 2.75
N TYR A 99 10.35 16.27 3.56
CA TYR A 99 9.89 14.90 3.80
C TYR A 99 10.15 14.49 5.26
N ASP A 100 9.48 13.44 5.72
CA ASP A 100 9.72 12.89 7.05
C ASP A 100 11.14 12.33 7.21
N ASP A 101 11.69 12.50 8.43
CA ASP A 101 13.01 12.02 8.80
C ASP A 101 13.00 10.48 8.97
N PRO A 102 13.72 9.71 8.13
CA PRO A 102 13.74 8.26 8.21
C PRO A 102 14.31 7.71 9.54
N ARG A 103 14.92 8.55 10.37
CA ARG A 103 15.44 8.20 11.70
C ARG A 103 14.37 8.21 12.78
N THR A 104 13.30 8.99 12.60
CA THR A 104 12.16 9.04 13.53
C THR A 104 11.08 8.02 13.16
N ALA A 105 11.17 7.46 11.96
CA ALA A 105 10.37 6.35 11.50
C ALA A 105 10.40 5.19 12.51
N ALA A 106 9.24 4.63 12.79
CA ALA A 106 9.10 3.48 13.68
C ALA A 106 8.50 2.26 12.98
N ALA A 107 8.53 2.21 11.65
CA ALA A 107 8.10 1.01 10.94
C ALA A 107 8.94 -0.23 11.32
N PHE A 108 10.23 -0.04 11.64
CA PHE A 108 11.15 -1.12 12.01
C PHE A 108 11.46 -1.13 13.51
N PRO A 109 11.80 -2.28 14.10
CA PRO A 109 12.12 -2.36 15.53
C PRO A 109 13.43 -1.67 15.89
N THR A 110 14.40 -1.71 14.97
CA THR A 110 15.69 -1.05 15.15
C THR A 110 15.67 0.32 14.46
N PRO A 111 15.88 1.42 15.19
CA PRO A 111 15.97 2.75 14.59
C PRO A 111 17.10 2.81 13.56
N ARG A 112 16.86 3.50 12.43
CA ARG A 112 17.87 3.64 11.38
C ARG A 112 18.96 4.61 11.81
N SER A 113 20.21 4.17 11.68
CA SER A 113 21.37 5.04 11.88
C SER A 113 21.51 6.05 10.73
N SER A 114 22.04 7.25 11.01
CA SER A 114 22.29 8.24 9.95
C SER A 114 23.27 7.72 8.88
N SER A 115 24.18 6.81 9.25
CA SER A 115 25.20 6.21 8.38
C SER A 115 24.65 5.13 7.45
N SER A 116 23.52 4.50 7.78
CA SER A 116 22.87 3.50 6.93
C SER A 116 21.94 4.10 5.88
N ILE A 117 21.72 5.43 5.92
CA ILE A 117 20.78 6.13 5.04
C ILE A 117 21.57 6.82 3.92
N ASP A 118 21.24 6.49 2.68
CA ASP A 118 21.71 7.22 1.50
C ASP A 118 20.81 8.45 1.26
N TRP A 119 21.11 9.53 1.99
CA TRP A 119 20.32 10.76 1.98
C TRP A 119 20.15 11.36 0.59
N ARG A 120 21.23 11.39 -0.19
CA ARG A 120 21.26 11.90 -1.55
C ARG A 120 20.33 11.10 -2.44
N LYS A 121 20.48 9.77 -2.45
CA LYS A 121 19.65 8.91 -3.28
C LYS A 121 18.17 9.03 -2.91
N ASN A 122 17.86 9.12 -1.62
CA ASN A 122 16.49 9.32 -1.16
C ASN A 122 15.89 10.65 -1.67
N VAL A 123 16.62 11.77 -1.54
CA VAL A 123 16.16 13.06 -2.08
C VAL A 123 15.97 12.99 -3.60
N GLN A 124 16.92 12.41 -4.32
CA GLN A 124 16.86 12.31 -5.78
C GLN A 124 15.67 11.46 -6.25
N ASN A 125 15.43 10.31 -5.62
CA ASN A 125 14.33 9.42 -5.94
C ASN A 125 12.98 10.10 -5.66
N ARG A 126 12.81 10.67 -4.45
CA ARG A 126 11.57 11.35 -4.06
C ARG A 126 11.26 12.55 -4.93
N GLU A 127 12.28 13.35 -5.28
CA GLU A 127 12.10 14.51 -6.15
C GLU A 127 11.72 14.10 -7.58
N LEU A 128 12.29 13.00 -8.11
CA LEU A 128 11.87 12.47 -9.41
C LEU A 128 10.42 11.99 -9.37
N VAL A 129 10.03 11.22 -8.34
CA VAL A 129 8.65 10.75 -8.15
C VAL A 129 7.69 11.94 -7.98
N ARG A 130 8.04 12.93 -7.16
CA ARG A 130 7.26 14.16 -6.98
C ARG A 130 6.99 14.86 -8.31
N ARG A 131 8.00 15.01 -9.18
CA ARG A 131 7.82 15.59 -10.52
C ARG A 131 6.95 14.75 -11.42
N ILE A 132 7.07 13.42 -11.36
CA ILE A 132 6.18 12.53 -12.11
C ILE A 132 4.72 12.78 -11.68
N PHE A 133 4.43 12.80 -10.39
CA PHE A 133 3.07 13.05 -9.90
C PHE A 133 2.58 14.50 -10.06
N SER A 134 3.48 15.49 -10.15
CA SER A 134 3.12 16.91 -10.28
C SER A 134 3.01 17.38 -11.73
N ASP A 135 3.91 16.92 -12.60
CA ASP A 135 4.16 17.53 -13.92
C ASP A 135 3.73 16.63 -15.09
N TRP A 136 3.45 15.34 -14.86
CA TRP A 136 3.09 14.41 -15.93
C TRP A 136 1.59 14.35 -16.09
N ALA A 137 1.11 14.86 -17.22
CA ALA A 137 -0.28 14.71 -17.64
C ALA A 137 -0.50 13.35 -18.33
N GLU A 138 -1.75 13.09 -18.73
CA GLU A 138 -2.20 11.83 -19.33
C GLU A 138 -1.37 11.40 -20.55
N ASP A 139 -0.80 12.35 -21.29
CA ASP A 139 0.03 12.11 -22.48
C ASP A 139 1.36 11.39 -22.18
N LYS A 140 1.84 11.44 -20.93
CA LYS A 140 3.09 10.80 -20.51
C LYS A 140 2.89 9.48 -19.76
N LEU A 141 1.64 9.02 -19.57
CA LEU A 141 1.34 7.79 -18.82
C LEU A 141 2.08 6.57 -19.35
N ASN A 142 2.21 6.44 -20.67
CA ASN A 142 2.95 5.34 -21.30
C ASN A 142 4.44 5.29 -20.92
N GLN A 143 5.04 6.43 -20.57
CA GLN A 143 6.45 6.52 -20.15
C GLN A 143 6.61 6.12 -18.68
N VAL A 144 5.55 6.16 -17.88
CA VAL A 144 5.57 5.87 -16.44
C VAL A 144 5.98 4.42 -16.19
N ASN A 145 5.59 3.51 -17.08
CA ASN A 145 5.95 2.10 -17.01
C ASN A 145 7.48 1.87 -16.97
N GLN A 146 8.29 2.80 -17.51
CA GLN A 146 9.76 2.73 -17.45
C GLN A 146 10.33 3.12 -16.08
N HIS A 147 9.51 3.70 -15.21
CA HIS A 147 9.89 4.21 -13.90
C HIS A 147 9.23 3.46 -12.73
N ILE A 148 8.44 2.42 -13.00
CA ILE A 148 7.69 1.68 -11.97
C ILE A 148 8.62 1.11 -10.89
N ASP A 149 9.75 0.53 -11.29
CA ASP A 149 10.76 -0.03 -10.38
C ASP A 149 11.39 1.02 -9.46
N LEU A 150 11.26 2.31 -9.79
CA LEU A 150 11.66 3.42 -8.93
C LEU A 150 10.48 3.95 -8.11
N ILE A 151 9.32 4.14 -8.75
CA ILE A 151 8.14 4.77 -8.15
C ILE A 151 7.62 3.92 -6.99
N ILE A 152 7.36 2.63 -7.22
CA ILE A 152 6.74 1.73 -6.23
C ILE A 152 7.60 1.67 -4.94
N PRO A 153 8.90 1.35 -4.98
CA PRO A 153 9.70 1.31 -3.76
C PRO A 153 9.85 2.69 -3.12
N THR A 154 9.85 3.77 -3.89
CA THR A 154 9.98 5.13 -3.32
C THR A 154 8.73 5.51 -2.53
N LEU A 155 7.53 5.22 -3.05
CA LEU A 155 6.27 5.44 -2.35
C LEU A 155 6.19 4.59 -1.07
N LEU A 156 6.58 3.31 -1.13
CA LEU A 156 6.61 2.46 0.05
C LEU A 156 7.60 3.00 1.09
N ASN A 157 8.81 3.38 0.68
CA ASN A 157 9.80 3.96 1.60
C ASN A 157 9.29 5.27 2.23
N MET A 158 8.58 6.12 1.49
CA MET A 158 7.96 7.32 2.06
C MET A 158 6.93 6.97 3.13
N TYR A 159 6.12 5.94 2.91
CA TYR A 159 5.13 5.46 3.87
C TYR A 159 5.82 4.88 5.13
N LEU A 160 6.85 4.04 4.95
CA LEU A 160 7.61 3.45 6.04
C LEU A 160 8.45 4.47 6.83
N ASP A 161 8.62 5.69 6.30
CA ASP A 161 9.33 6.80 6.94
C ASP A 161 8.42 7.71 7.76
N ILE A 162 7.09 7.54 7.67
CA ILE A 162 6.15 8.29 8.49
C ILE A 162 6.41 7.97 9.97
N SER A 163 6.47 9.02 10.80
CA SER A 163 6.65 8.88 12.25
C SER A 163 5.44 8.17 12.87
N PRO A 164 5.58 7.38 13.95
CA PRO A 164 4.44 6.69 14.56
C PRO A 164 3.41 7.65 15.15
N THR A 165 2.17 7.17 15.33
CA THR A 165 1.12 7.84 16.12
C THR A 165 1.09 7.32 17.56
N THR A 166 0.27 7.95 18.39
CA THR A 166 -0.01 7.49 19.76
C THR A 166 -1.43 6.91 19.87
N PRO A 167 -1.76 6.12 20.91
CA PRO A 167 -3.10 5.56 21.09
C PRO A 167 -4.24 6.60 21.12
N SER A 168 -3.94 7.81 21.62
CA SER A 168 -4.87 8.94 21.70
C SER A 168 -4.94 9.79 20.43
N SER A 169 -4.21 9.42 19.37
CA SER A 169 -4.20 10.17 18.11
C SER A 169 -5.57 10.11 17.43
N ASP A 170 -6.06 11.28 17.03
CA ASP A 170 -7.26 11.42 16.20
C ASP A 170 -6.84 11.55 14.72
N PRO A 171 -7.20 10.60 13.84
CA PRO A 171 -6.88 10.70 12.41
C PRO A 171 -7.50 11.91 11.71
N SER A 172 -8.53 12.53 12.30
CA SER A 172 -9.15 13.74 11.79
C SER A 172 -8.32 15.00 12.05
N ALA A 173 -7.47 14.97 13.08
CA ALA A 173 -6.52 16.02 13.36
C ALA A 173 -5.34 15.89 12.37
N SER A 174 -5.11 16.92 11.57
CA SER A 174 -3.95 16.97 10.67
C SER A 174 -2.67 16.92 11.48
N ASP A 175 -1.91 15.84 11.35
CA ASP A 175 -0.53 15.79 11.80
C ASP A 175 0.38 16.44 10.75
N ASP A 176 1.48 17.06 11.17
CA ASP A 176 2.40 17.79 10.29
C ASP A 176 3.34 16.87 9.48
N SER A 177 2.92 15.65 9.10
CA SER A 177 3.76 14.70 8.33
C SER A 177 3.74 15.05 6.83
N PRO A 178 4.87 15.50 6.25
CA PRO A 178 4.91 15.83 4.82
C PRO A 178 4.69 14.60 3.94
N ASN A 179 5.20 13.42 4.31
CA ASN A 179 4.99 12.22 3.50
C ASN A 179 3.52 11.82 3.50
N SER A 180 2.82 11.93 4.63
CA SER A 180 1.40 11.60 4.71
C SER A 180 0.54 12.45 3.77
N ILE A 181 0.78 13.76 3.73
CA ILE A 181 0.08 14.70 2.84
C ILE A 181 0.33 14.35 1.36
N LEU A 182 1.60 14.13 1.01
CA LEU A 182 2.00 13.78 -0.36
C LEU A 182 1.42 12.43 -0.79
N LEU A 183 1.53 11.40 0.05
CA LEU A 183 1.03 10.06 -0.24
C LEU A 183 -0.50 10.03 -0.35
N SER A 184 -1.21 10.72 0.55
CA SER A 184 -2.67 10.84 0.48
C SER A 184 -3.13 11.44 -0.85
N THR A 185 -2.36 12.39 -1.39
CA THR A 185 -2.64 13.03 -2.68
C THR A 185 -2.26 12.13 -3.86
N TRP A 186 -1.05 11.57 -3.85
CA TRP A 186 -0.52 10.81 -4.98
C TRP A 186 -1.20 9.46 -5.15
N LEU A 187 -1.47 8.74 -4.06
CA LEU A 187 -2.14 7.44 -4.14
C LEU A 187 -3.58 7.60 -4.66
N ARG A 188 -4.26 8.72 -4.37
CA ARG A 188 -5.60 9.02 -4.91
C ARG A 188 -5.59 9.54 -6.35
N SER A 189 -4.42 9.72 -6.96
CA SER A 189 -4.35 10.27 -8.31
C SER A 189 -4.70 9.24 -9.39
N SER A 190 -5.22 9.70 -10.52
CA SER A 190 -5.41 8.89 -11.72
C SER A 190 -4.11 8.26 -12.23
N LEU A 191 -2.97 8.92 -11.98
CA LEU A 191 -1.64 8.39 -12.30
C LEU A 191 -1.31 7.13 -11.48
N PHE A 192 -1.58 7.14 -10.18
CA PHE A 192 -1.37 5.93 -9.35
C PHE A 192 -2.33 4.82 -9.76
N LYS A 193 -3.61 5.14 -10.03
CA LYS A 193 -4.57 4.17 -10.58
C LYS A 193 -4.05 3.52 -11.87
N HIS A 194 -3.51 4.31 -12.79
CA HIS A 194 -2.91 3.79 -14.03
C HIS A 194 -1.69 2.88 -13.76
N ILE A 195 -0.78 3.27 -12.86
CA ILE A 195 0.38 2.46 -12.47
C ILE A 195 -0.06 1.11 -11.90
N TYR A 196 -1.08 1.15 -11.03
CA TYR A 196 -1.64 -0.04 -10.40
C TYR A 196 -2.30 -0.96 -11.44
N GLU A 197 -3.19 -0.43 -12.27
CA GLU A 197 -3.89 -1.19 -13.30
C GLU A 197 -2.93 -1.80 -14.33
N SER A 198 -1.82 -1.12 -14.68
CA SER A 198 -0.82 -1.66 -15.61
C SER A 198 -0.07 -2.87 -15.06
N GLN A 199 -0.06 -3.08 -13.73
CA GLN A 199 0.51 -4.30 -13.12
C GLN A 199 -0.49 -5.46 -13.09
N TYR A 200 -1.79 -5.19 -12.97
CA TYR A 200 -2.83 -6.21 -12.89
C TYR A 200 -3.37 -6.65 -14.26
N PHE A 201 -3.47 -5.72 -15.20
CA PHE A 201 -4.01 -5.95 -16.54
C PHE A 201 -2.92 -5.83 -17.59
N THR A 202 -2.36 -6.96 -18.01
CA THR A 202 -1.54 -6.99 -19.23
C THR A 202 -2.46 -6.95 -20.45
N GLU A 203 -2.19 -6.08 -21.43
CA GLU A 203 -2.81 -6.24 -22.75
C GLU A 203 -2.45 -7.64 -23.29
N PRO A 204 -3.42 -8.42 -23.80
CA PRO A 204 -3.09 -9.64 -24.50
C PRO A 204 -2.26 -9.28 -25.74
N GLU A 205 -1.07 -9.88 -25.87
CA GLU A 205 -0.25 -9.84 -27.10
C GLU A 205 -1.16 -9.92 -28.34
N PRO A 206 -1.03 -8.99 -29.31
CA PRO A 206 -1.87 -8.96 -30.51
C PRO A 206 -1.60 -10.23 -31.32
N THR A 207 -2.37 -11.27 -31.04
CA THR A 207 -2.27 -12.54 -31.73
C THR A 207 -3.00 -12.38 -33.05
N THR A 208 -2.22 -12.37 -34.13
CA THR A 208 -2.68 -12.38 -35.53
C THR A 208 -3.43 -13.68 -35.82
N SER A 209 -4.67 -13.80 -35.36
CA SER A 209 -5.65 -14.73 -35.94
C SER A 209 -7.07 -14.34 -35.54
N TYR A 210 -7.85 -13.99 -36.55
CA TYR A 210 -9.30 -13.96 -36.48
C TYR A 210 -9.81 -15.37 -36.17
N GLN A 211 -10.09 -15.66 -34.91
CA GLN A 211 -10.96 -16.78 -34.54
C GLN A 211 -12.09 -16.26 -33.67
N LEU A 212 -13.27 -16.17 -34.30
CA LEU A 212 -14.56 -16.13 -33.62
C LEU A 212 -14.66 -17.34 -32.69
N ARG A 213 -14.62 -17.09 -31.39
CA ARG A 213 -15.42 -17.79 -30.35
C ARG A 213 -15.29 -17.01 -29.05
N SER A 214 -16.45 -16.66 -28.51
CA SER A 214 -16.73 -15.89 -27.30
C SER A 214 -16.30 -16.64 -26.03
N SER A 215 -15.02 -16.58 -25.72
CA SER A 215 -14.52 -16.79 -24.36
C SER A 215 -13.64 -15.60 -24.04
N PRO A 216 -13.81 -14.89 -22.91
CA PRO A 216 -12.90 -13.83 -22.54
C PRO A 216 -11.48 -14.41 -22.50
N LYS A 217 -10.63 -13.95 -23.43
CA LYS A 217 -9.26 -14.43 -23.58
C LYS A 217 -8.57 -14.27 -22.23
N ARG A 218 -8.09 -15.38 -21.64
CA ARG A 218 -7.29 -15.36 -20.40
C ARG A 218 -6.10 -14.43 -20.61
N VAL A 219 -6.19 -13.23 -20.03
CA VAL A 219 -5.07 -12.30 -19.91
C VAL A 219 -3.93 -13.06 -19.21
N LYS A 220 -2.77 -13.16 -19.86
CA LYS A 220 -1.58 -13.78 -19.27
C LYS A 220 -1.12 -12.88 -18.13
N ARG A 221 -1.28 -13.38 -16.90
CA ARG A 221 -0.94 -12.70 -15.65
C ARG A 221 0.58 -12.58 -15.53
N LYS A 222 1.08 -11.35 -15.37
CA LYS A 222 2.41 -11.13 -14.79
C LYS A 222 2.31 -11.32 -13.28
N THR A 223 3.37 -11.76 -12.62
CA THR A 223 3.46 -11.70 -11.15
C THR A 223 3.25 -10.25 -10.73
N ILE A 224 2.24 -10.00 -9.90
CA ILE A 224 1.96 -8.66 -9.37
C ILE A 224 3.07 -8.34 -8.36
N ASP A 225 3.54 -7.10 -8.36
CA ASP A 225 4.46 -6.66 -7.31
C ASP A 225 3.69 -6.56 -5.98
N PRO A 226 4.00 -7.37 -4.94
CA PRO A 226 3.26 -7.31 -3.68
C PRO A 226 3.34 -5.92 -3.03
N VAL A 227 4.35 -5.10 -3.36
CA VAL A 227 4.47 -3.73 -2.87
C VAL A 227 3.40 -2.81 -3.45
N ILE A 228 3.01 -2.95 -4.72
CA ILE A 228 1.91 -2.13 -5.27
C ILE A 228 0.58 -2.50 -4.60
N SER A 229 0.36 -3.79 -4.34
CA SER A 229 -0.82 -4.26 -3.61
C SER A 229 -0.87 -3.67 -2.20
N GLN A 230 0.27 -3.66 -1.49
CA GLN A 230 0.38 -3.03 -0.17
C GLN A 230 0.09 -1.52 -0.22
N LEU A 231 0.65 -0.80 -1.19
CA LEU A 231 0.40 0.64 -1.37
C LEU A 231 -1.07 0.94 -1.66
N HIS A 232 -1.73 0.12 -2.48
CA HIS A 232 -3.13 0.29 -2.81
C HIS A 232 -4.04 0.10 -1.58
N CYS A 233 -3.65 -0.76 -0.63
CA CYS A 233 -4.37 -0.94 0.63
C CYS A 233 -4.34 0.28 1.56
N LEU A 234 -3.43 1.24 1.36
CA LEU A 234 -3.27 2.38 2.26
C LEU A 234 -4.43 3.38 2.17
N ILE A 235 -5.10 3.43 1.02
CA ILE A 235 -6.23 4.33 0.74
C ILE A 235 -7.41 3.59 0.13
N PRO A 236 -8.63 4.16 0.19
CA PRO A 236 -9.76 3.59 -0.53
C PRO A 236 -9.55 3.66 -2.06
N PRO A 237 -9.90 2.61 -2.82
CA PRO A 237 -9.78 2.61 -4.28
C PRO A 237 -10.68 3.66 -4.92
N GLU A 238 -10.27 4.22 -6.06
CA GLU A 238 -11.16 5.03 -6.89
C GLU A 238 -12.03 4.14 -7.77
N TYR A 239 -13.24 3.84 -7.29
CA TYR A 239 -14.23 3.03 -8.00
C TYR A 239 -15.45 3.82 -8.46
N LYS A 240 -15.77 3.68 -9.74
CA LYS A 240 -16.93 4.26 -10.42
C LYS A 240 -17.70 3.16 -11.16
N ASP A 241 -18.86 2.80 -10.64
CA ASP A 241 -19.70 1.70 -11.17
C ASP A 241 -20.16 1.93 -12.63
N ASP A 242 -20.24 3.19 -13.07
CA ASP A 242 -20.57 3.55 -14.46
C ASP A 242 -19.43 3.25 -15.45
N LEU A 243 -18.19 3.09 -14.96
CA LEU A 243 -17.03 2.76 -15.79
C LEU A 243 -16.89 1.24 -15.95
N MET A 244 -16.87 0.78 -17.20
CA MET A 244 -16.70 -0.65 -17.51
C MET A 244 -15.39 -1.22 -16.98
N GLY A 245 -14.27 -0.49 -17.10
CA GLY A 245 -12.97 -0.92 -16.59
C GLY A 245 -12.97 -1.14 -15.07
N ASP A 246 -13.59 -0.23 -14.32
CA ASP A 246 -13.71 -0.34 -12.86
C ASP A 246 -14.55 -1.56 -12.46
N ARG A 247 -15.65 -1.82 -13.16
CA ARG A 247 -16.48 -3.03 -12.95
C ARG A 247 -15.72 -4.32 -13.25
N GLU A 248 -14.98 -4.36 -14.37
CA GLU A 248 -14.12 -5.49 -14.72
C GLU A 248 -13.04 -5.72 -13.64
N TRP A 249 -12.43 -4.65 -13.15
CA TRP A 249 -11.45 -4.70 -12.07
C TRP A 249 -12.05 -5.23 -10.76
N ARG A 250 -13.20 -4.71 -10.31
CA ARG A 250 -13.85 -5.22 -9.10
C ARG A 250 -14.30 -6.67 -9.27
N GLY A 251 -14.76 -7.05 -10.47
CA GLY A 251 -15.06 -8.43 -10.82
C GLY A 251 -13.84 -9.36 -10.73
N PHE A 252 -12.66 -8.87 -11.10
CA PHE A 252 -11.40 -9.58 -10.88
C PHE A 252 -11.10 -9.71 -9.37
N MET A 253 -11.24 -8.65 -8.58
CA MET A 253 -11.02 -8.70 -7.13
C MET A 253 -11.96 -9.69 -6.45
N ARG A 254 -13.25 -9.69 -6.81
CA ARG A 254 -14.23 -10.70 -6.38
C ARG A 254 -13.79 -12.11 -6.69
N ARG A 255 -13.31 -12.35 -7.90
CA ARG A 255 -12.82 -13.68 -8.30
C ARG A 255 -11.66 -14.14 -7.42
N THR A 256 -10.77 -13.22 -7.05
CA THR A 256 -9.66 -13.51 -6.13
C THR A 256 -10.17 -13.79 -4.71
N VAL A 257 -11.10 -12.99 -4.20
CA VAL A 257 -11.66 -13.15 -2.84
C VAL A 257 -12.48 -14.43 -2.68
N TYR A 258 -13.30 -14.79 -3.68
CA TYR A 258 -14.22 -15.93 -3.58
C TYR A 258 -13.66 -17.25 -4.13
N ASN A 259 -12.41 -17.25 -4.62
CA ASN A 259 -11.71 -18.47 -5.02
C ASN A 259 -11.18 -19.20 -3.78
N ALA A 260 -11.81 -20.31 -3.42
CA ALA A 260 -11.48 -21.13 -2.25
C ALA A 260 -10.04 -21.63 -2.25
N LYS A 261 -9.44 -21.83 -3.43
CA LYS A 261 -8.04 -22.27 -3.58
C LYS A 261 -7.01 -21.25 -3.10
N ASN A 262 -7.44 -20.02 -2.83
CA ASN A 262 -6.57 -19.02 -2.23
C ASN A 262 -6.50 -19.15 -0.71
N PHE A 263 -7.31 -20.04 -0.10
CA PHE A 263 -7.42 -20.21 1.35
C PHE A 263 -7.40 -21.71 1.68
N GLU A 264 -6.20 -22.26 1.77
CA GLU A 264 -5.94 -23.69 1.98
C GLU A 264 -5.16 -23.89 3.29
N GLU A 265 -4.85 -25.13 3.64
CA GLU A 265 -4.15 -25.43 4.91
C GLU A 265 -2.76 -24.78 4.96
N GLU A 266 -2.07 -24.72 3.82
CA GLU A 266 -0.70 -24.21 3.68
C GLU A 266 -0.56 -22.72 4.00
N ASN A 267 -1.65 -21.95 3.97
CA ASN A 267 -1.68 -20.55 4.37
C ASN A 267 -2.62 -20.28 5.55
N ASP A 268 -2.92 -21.32 6.32
CA ASP A 268 -3.82 -21.29 7.46
C ASP A 268 -5.20 -20.68 7.10
N TYR A 269 -5.65 -20.94 5.87
CA TYR A 269 -6.92 -20.51 5.30
C TYR A 269 -7.11 -18.99 5.33
N GLY A 270 -6.02 -18.24 5.34
CA GLY A 270 -6.01 -16.79 5.44
C GLY A 270 -5.19 -16.14 4.33
N PRO A 271 -5.12 -14.80 4.30
CA PRO A 271 -4.35 -14.03 3.33
C PRO A 271 -2.85 -14.03 3.67
N PHE A 272 -2.29 -15.23 3.89
CA PHE A 272 -0.89 -15.44 4.28
C PHE A 272 -0.16 -16.27 3.22
N THR A 273 1.16 -16.27 3.33
CA THR A 273 2.04 -17.20 2.62
C THR A 273 2.51 -18.29 3.58
N SER A 274 2.99 -19.41 3.04
CA SER A 274 3.47 -20.54 3.86
C SER A 274 4.72 -20.22 4.69
N ASP A 275 5.45 -19.15 4.35
CA ASP A 275 6.54 -18.60 5.17
C ASP A 275 6.07 -17.62 6.25
N GLY A 276 4.75 -17.50 6.47
CA GLY A 276 4.16 -16.73 7.57
C GLY A 276 4.13 -15.22 7.34
N LYS A 277 4.29 -14.78 6.09
CA LYS A 277 4.16 -13.37 5.69
C LYS A 277 2.75 -13.07 5.18
N VAL A 278 2.45 -11.78 5.06
CA VAL A 278 1.20 -11.33 4.45
C VAL A 278 1.25 -11.54 2.93
N ASN A 279 0.21 -12.16 2.39
CA ASN A 279 -0.05 -12.14 0.96
C ASN A 279 -0.78 -10.84 0.59
N TRP A 280 -0.02 -9.81 0.23
CA TRP A 280 -0.55 -8.49 -0.07
C TRP A 280 -1.48 -8.47 -1.29
N GLU A 281 -1.35 -9.39 -2.26
CA GLU A 281 -2.30 -9.51 -3.37
C GLU A 281 -3.70 -9.93 -2.89
N LEU A 282 -3.76 -10.85 -1.92
CA LEU A 282 -5.03 -11.27 -1.31
C LEU A 282 -5.63 -10.18 -0.45
N ILE A 283 -4.81 -9.54 0.39
CA ILE A 283 -5.27 -8.39 1.21
C ILE A 283 -5.78 -7.27 0.33
N ASP A 284 -5.10 -6.96 -0.78
CA ASP A 284 -5.55 -5.93 -1.72
C ASP A 284 -6.92 -6.25 -2.32
N ALA A 285 -7.14 -7.49 -2.78
CA ALA A 285 -8.44 -7.89 -3.29
C ALA A 285 -9.56 -7.80 -2.22
N ILE A 286 -9.28 -8.25 -0.99
CA ILE A 286 -10.22 -8.19 0.14
C ILE A 286 -10.54 -6.73 0.50
N CYS A 287 -9.51 -5.90 0.67
CA CYS A 287 -9.64 -4.48 1.00
C CYS A 287 -10.44 -3.76 -0.08
N SER A 288 -10.11 -4.00 -1.35
CA SER A 288 -10.76 -3.39 -2.50
C SER A 288 -12.25 -3.71 -2.54
N VAL A 289 -12.65 -4.97 -2.36
CA VAL A 289 -14.06 -5.36 -2.31
C VAL A 289 -14.79 -4.66 -1.17
N MET A 290 -14.26 -4.72 0.05
CA MET A 290 -14.93 -4.15 1.23
C MET A 290 -15.01 -2.63 1.19
N MET A 291 -13.95 -1.94 0.73
CA MET A 291 -13.95 -0.49 0.63
C MET A 291 -14.85 -0.01 -0.51
N CYS A 292 -14.96 -0.73 -1.63
CA CYS A 292 -15.95 -0.43 -2.68
C CYS A 292 -17.39 -0.58 -2.16
N ASN A 293 -17.69 -1.65 -1.41
CA ASN A 293 -19.00 -1.84 -0.77
C ASN A 293 -19.34 -0.66 0.15
N ALA A 294 -18.39 -0.23 0.99
CA ALA A 294 -18.57 0.90 1.88
C ALA A 294 -18.77 2.23 1.13
N GLN A 295 -18.03 2.46 0.04
CA GLN A 295 -18.22 3.64 -0.81
C GLN A 295 -19.60 3.69 -1.45
N GLU A 296 -20.17 2.55 -1.86
CA GLU A 296 -21.53 2.49 -2.40
C GLU A 296 -22.59 2.85 -1.33
N LEU A 297 -22.44 2.33 -0.11
CA LEU A 297 -23.30 2.72 1.02
C LEU A 297 -23.22 4.21 1.32
N ILE A 298 -22.00 4.76 1.38
CA ILE A 298 -21.76 6.20 1.59
C ILE A 298 -22.37 7.03 0.47
N LYS A 299 -22.26 6.60 -0.80
CA LYS A 299 -22.90 7.30 -1.93
C LYS A 299 -24.42 7.32 -1.81
N GLY A 300 -25.03 6.26 -1.26
CA GLY A 300 -26.47 6.15 -1.06
C GLY A 300 -27.02 7.07 0.04
N ASP A 301 -26.36 7.11 1.19
CA ASP A 301 -26.70 8.04 2.29
C ASP A 301 -25.42 8.55 2.99
N PRO A 302 -24.82 9.65 2.48
CA PRO A 302 -23.58 10.17 3.03
C PRO A 302 -23.70 10.64 4.47
N THR A 303 -24.89 11.10 4.90
CA THR A 303 -25.08 11.68 6.24
C THR A 303 -25.04 10.60 7.30
N ALA A 304 -25.62 9.43 7.02
CA ALA A 304 -25.60 8.30 7.93
C ALA A 304 -24.24 7.58 7.93
N TRP A 305 -23.65 7.35 6.74
CA TRP A 305 -22.55 6.40 6.61
C TRP A 305 -21.15 7.01 6.65
N LEU A 306 -20.97 8.25 6.19
CA LEU A 306 -19.64 8.89 6.25
C LEU A 306 -19.10 9.00 7.69
N PRO A 307 -19.92 9.35 8.70
CA PRO A 307 -19.46 9.36 10.09
C PRO A 307 -19.27 7.96 10.68
N ALA A 308 -19.93 6.93 10.13
CA ALA A 308 -19.86 5.56 10.64
C ALA A 308 -18.61 4.81 10.11
N VAL A 309 -18.21 5.07 8.87
CA VAL A 309 -17.04 4.46 8.22
C VAL A 309 -15.85 5.44 8.23
N GLN A 310 -15.55 5.95 9.44
CA GLN A 310 -14.45 6.89 9.72
C GLN A 310 -13.15 6.59 8.98
N PRO A 311 -12.65 5.34 8.90
CA PRO A 311 -11.31 5.12 8.39
C PRO A 311 -11.11 5.48 6.90
N LEU A 312 -12.18 5.56 6.08
CA LEU A 312 -12.07 5.98 4.66
C LEU A 312 -11.81 7.48 4.48
N SER A 313 -12.09 8.29 5.51
CA SER A 313 -12.14 9.75 5.41
C SER A 313 -10.77 10.42 5.49
N TYR A 314 -9.75 9.77 6.06
CA TYR A 314 -8.52 10.42 6.54
C TYR A 314 -7.24 10.09 5.75
N GLY A 315 -7.35 9.83 4.45
CA GLY A 315 -6.17 9.55 3.62
C GLY A 315 -5.35 8.37 4.16
N VAL A 316 -4.02 8.56 4.28
CA VAL A 316 -3.11 7.58 4.87
C VAL A 316 -2.97 7.71 6.40
N GLU A 317 -3.55 8.71 7.05
CA GLU A 317 -3.46 8.84 8.52
C GLU A 317 -4.13 7.68 9.24
N SER A 318 -5.20 7.11 8.68
CA SER A 318 -5.86 5.97 9.31
C SER A 318 -5.01 4.70 9.30
N VAL A 319 -4.05 4.55 8.40
CA VAL A 319 -3.09 3.43 8.37
C VAL A 319 -1.82 3.70 9.17
N ARG A 320 -1.73 4.82 9.87
CA ARG A 320 -0.55 5.20 10.64
C ARG A 320 -0.55 4.54 12.02
N GLY A 321 0.26 3.50 12.18
CA GLY A 321 0.37 2.75 13.44
C GLY A 321 1.31 3.36 14.48
N TRP A 322 1.45 2.68 15.62
CA TRP A 322 2.28 3.11 16.76
C TRP A 322 3.76 2.73 16.63
N GLY A 323 4.14 1.98 15.58
CA GLY A 323 5.53 1.61 15.24
C GLY A 323 6.24 0.69 16.25
N TYR A 324 7.44 0.21 15.98
CA TYR A 324 8.10 -0.87 16.74
C TYR A 324 9.39 -0.45 17.46
N THR A 325 9.70 0.84 17.54
CA THR A 325 10.95 1.31 18.16
C THR A 325 10.90 1.32 19.69
N ASP A 326 9.72 1.51 20.27
CA ASP A 326 9.50 1.42 21.72
C ASP A 326 8.49 0.31 22.03
N LEU A 327 9.03 -0.86 22.38
CA LEU A 327 8.27 -2.07 22.66
C LEU A 327 8.31 -2.48 24.13
N ARG A 328 8.64 -1.55 25.02
CA ARG A 328 8.63 -1.84 26.44
C ARG A 328 7.21 -1.71 26.97
N ARG A 329 6.81 -2.68 27.80
CA ARG A 329 5.60 -2.56 28.62
C ARG A 329 5.66 -1.22 29.37
N PRO A 330 4.64 -0.36 29.24
CA PRO A 330 4.60 0.92 29.94
C PRO A 330 4.77 0.78 31.46
N ASP A 331 5.64 1.58 32.05
CA ASP A 331 5.96 1.54 33.50
C ASP A 331 4.75 1.91 34.39
N ASN A 332 3.77 2.61 33.83
CA ASN A 332 2.55 3.04 34.51
C ASN A 332 1.45 1.97 34.56
N LEU A 333 1.61 0.84 33.86
CA LEU A 333 0.68 -0.29 33.96
C LEU A 333 0.88 -1.01 35.29
N ALA A 334 -0.21 -1.27 36.01
CA ALA A 334 -0.14 -1.95 37.30
C ALA A 334 0.38 -3.39 37.14
N GLN A 335 0.92 -3.95 38.23
CA GLN A 335 1.36 -5.34 38.26
C GLN A 335 0.15 -6.26 38.05
N GLY A 336 0.16 -7.03 36.95
CA GLY A 336 -0.94 -7.92 36.56
C GLY A 336 -1.83 -7.39 35.43
N GLU A 337 -1.72 -6.12 35.05
CA GLU A 337 -2.41 -5.60 33.85
C GLU A 337 -1.72 -6.06 32.57
N VAL A 338 -2.47 -6.27 31.50
CA VAL A 338 -1.89 -6.69 30.22
C VAL A 338 -1.55 -5.46 29.39
N TRP A 339 -0.37 -5.43 28.81
CA TRP A 339 -0.03 -4.37 27.85
C TRP A 339 -0.69 -4.66 26.50
N ASP A 340 -1.75 -3.91 26.20
CA ASP A 340 -2.42 -3.91 24.90
C ASP A 340 -1.55 -3.22 23.84
N TRP A 341 -0.51 -3.92 23.36
CA TRP A 341 0.42 -3.37 22.38
C TRP A 341 -0.21 -3.16 20.99
N VAL A 342 -1.36 -3.77 20.72
CA VAL A 342 -2.10 -3.70 19.45
C VAL A 342 -3.19 -2.62 19.48
N GLY A 343 -3.85 -2.45 20.62
CA GLY A 343 -5.10 -1.71 20.75
C GLY A 343 -6.35 -2.58 20.57
N ILE A 344 -6.36 -3.83 21.05
CA ILE A 344 -7.49 -4.75 20.99
C ILE A 344 -8.69 -4.23 21.80
N GLU A 345 -8.48 -3.78 23.05
CA GLU A 345 -9.58 -3.54 23.97
C GLU A 345 -10.48 -2.39 23.54
N GLY A 346 -11.79 -2.59 23.66
CA GLY A 346 -12.80 -1.58 23.37
C GLY A 346 -13.75 -1.98 22.25
N THR A 347 -14.42 -0.98 21.70
CA THR A 347 -15.49 -1.17 20.73
C THR A 347 -14.97 -1.12 19.30
N TRP A 348 -15.35 -2.11 18.51
CA TRP A 348 -15.07 -2.23 17.09
C TRP A 348 -16.38 -2.24 16.31
N CYS A 349 -16.34 -1.73 15.10
CA CYS A 349 -17.45 -1.78 14.16
C CYS A 349 -16.95 -2.41 12.86
N GLY A 350 -17.78 -3.18 12.18
CA GLY A 350 -17.38 -3.79 10.93
C GLY A 350 -18.48 -4.56 10.23
N CYS A 351 -18.16 -5.10 9.07
CA CYS A 351 -19.10 -5.82 8.24
C CYS A 351 -18.37 -6.95 7.50
N TYR A 352 -19.15 -7.88 6.95
CA TYR A 352 -18.69 -8.95 6.09
C TYR A 352 -19.55 -9.00 4.83
N ALA A 353 -18.99 -9.48 3.73
CA ALA A 353 -19.73 -9.70 2.49
C ALA A 353 -19.72 -11.17 2.12
N PHE A 354 -20.72 -11.59 1.34
CA PHE A 354 -20.82 -12.96 0.86
C PHE A 354 -21.39 -13.06 -0.55
N MET A 355 -20.98 -14.12 -1.24
CA MET A 355 -21.56 -14.57 -2.49
C MET A 355 -22.66 -15.59 -2.17
N ASP A 356 -23.72 -15.63 -2.98
CA ASP A 356 -24.72 -16.70 -2.84
C ASP A 356 -24.04 -18.07 -2.93
N TYR A 357 -24.46 -19.03 -2.10
CA TYR A 357 -23.80 -20.32 -2.02
C TYR A 357 -23.81 -21.07 -3.37
N VAL A 358 -24.91 -20.97 -4.13
CA VAL A 358 -25.03 -21.61 -5.45
C VAL A 358 -24.01 -21.02 -6.42
N ASP A 359 -23.85 -19.70 -6.39
CA ASP A 359 -22.88 -18.99 -7.22
C ASP A 359 -21.43 -19.32 -6.82
N TRP A 360 -21.17 -19.39 -5.51
CA TRP A 360 -19.87 -19.75 -4.98
C TRP A 360 -19.48 -21.19 -5.35
N VAL A 361 -20.42 -22.14 -5.29
CA VAL A 361 -20.21 -23.52 -5.74
C VAL A 361 -19.97 -23.56 -7.25
N ALA A 362 -20.68 -22.77 -8.04
CA ALA A 362 -20.45 -22.69 -9.48
C ALA A 362 -19.07 -22.12 -9.83
N LEU A 363 -18.58 -21.15 -9.06
CA LEU A 363 -17.26 -20.57 -9.20
C LEU A 363 -16.14 -21.58 -8.86
N ASN A 364 -16.28 -22.31 -7.75
CA ASN A 364 -15.21 -23.15 -7.19
C ASN A 364 -15.26 -24.62 -7.65
N TYR A 365 -16.45 -25.12 -7.98
CA TYR A 365 -16.71 -26.51 -8.36
C TYR A 365 -17.54 -26.59 -9.66
N PRO A 366 -17.00 -26.12 -10.80
CA PRO A 366 -17.74 -26.02 -12.06
C PRO A 366 -18.25 -27.37 -12.59
N GLN A 367 -17.58 -28.47 -12.25
CA GLN A 367 -18.05 -29.82 -12.59
C GLN A 367 -19.35 -30.18 -11.85
N SER A 368 -19.46 -29.84 -10.57
CA SER A 368 -20.66 -30.04 -9.76
C SER A 368 -21.80 -29.14 -10.24
N ALA A 369 -21.52 -27.88 -10.55
CA ALA A 369 -22.52 -26.94 -11.04
C ALA A 369 -23.09 -27.31 -12.42
N PHE A 370 -22.25 -27.86 -13.31
CA PHE A 370 -22.69 -28.40 -14.60
C PHE A 370 -23.70 -29.54 -14.45
N LEU A 371 -23.48 -30.45 -13.49
CA LEU A 371 -24.40 -31.56 -13.20
C LEU A 371 -25.77 -31.08 -12.71
N HIS A 372 -25.80 -29.93 -12.01
CA HIS A 372 -27.02 -29.31 -11.49
C HIS A 372 -27.71 -28.33 -12.47
N ARG A 373 -27.26 -28.24 -13.73
CA ARG A 373 -27.78 -27.31 -14.76
C ARG A 373 -27.75 -25.83 -14.36
N LEU A 374 -26.78 -25.43 -13.54
CA LEU A 374 -26.49 -24.03 -13.27
C LEU A 374 -25.69 -23.48 -14.46
N SER A 375 -26.40 -23.16 -15.56
CA SER A 375 -25.80 -23.04 -16.89
C SER A 375 -25.42 -21.62 -17.34
N SER A 376 -25.35 -20.64 -16.44
CA SER A 376 -24.83 -19.30 -16.75
C SER A 376 -23.49 -19.09 -16.06
N GLU A 377 -22.42 -18.87 -16.84
CA GLU A 377 -21.16 -18.38 -16.31
C GLU A 377 -21.41 -17.05 -15.59
N ILE A 378 -21.06 -16.97 -14.30
CA ILE A 378 -21.36 -15.81 -13.46
C ILE A 378 -20.46 -14.65 -13.89
N ASP A 379 -21.09 -13.55 -14.29
CA ASP A 379 -20.40 -12.31 -14.59
C ASP A 379 -20.11 -11.54 -13.30
N LEU A 380 -18.90 -11.72 -12.78
CA LEU A 380 -18.45 -11.06 -11.55
C LEU A 380 -18.28 -9.54 -11.70
N SER A 381 -18.22 -9.01 -12.92
CA SER A 381 -18.13 -7.55 -13.15
C SER A 381 -19.44 -6.83 -12.82
N LEU A 382 -20.57 -7.53 -12.97
CA LEU A 382 -21.92 -7.04 -12.67
C LEU A 382 -22.52 -7.68 -11.42
N TYR A 383 -21.75 -8.52 -10.72
CA TYR A 383 -22.21 -9.16 -9.49
C TYR A 383 -22.27 -8.14 -8.35
N HIS A 384 -23.22 -8.31 -7.44
CA HIS A 384 -23.30 -7.54 -6.21
C HIS A 384 -23.26 -8.51 -5.03
N GLU A 385 -22.22 -8.41 -4.21
CA GLU A 385 -22.13 -9.20 -2.99
C GLU A 385 -23.25 -8.80 -2.02
N ALA A 386 -23.80 -9.77 -1.30
CA ALA A 386 -24.65 -9.48 -0.18
C ALA A 386 -23.78 -8.97 0.98
N LEU A 387 -24.21 -7.88 1.61
CA LEU A 387 -23.59 -7.38 2.82
C LEU A 387 -24.31 -7.96 4.03
N GLY A 388 -23.53 -8.45 4.99
CA GLY A 388 -24.03 -8.76 6.32
C GLY A 388 -24.45 -7.51 7.07
N ASP A 389 -25.01 -7.70 8.26
CA ASP A 389 -25.29 -6.58 9.15
C ASP A 389 -23.99 -5.85 9.51
N LEU A 390 -24.09 -4.56 9.81
CA LEU A 390 -23.03 -3.84 10.49
C LEU A 390 -22.97 -4.40 11.91
N MET A 391 -21.82 -4.91 12.33
CA MET A 391 -21.63 -5.57 13.62
C MET A 391 -20.81 -4.66 14.54
N GLN A 392 -21.26 -4.51 15.78
CA GLN A 392 -20.47 -3.98 16.88
C GLN A 392 -19.83 -5.14 17.65
N LEU A 393 -18.53 -5.05 17.88
CA LEU A 393 -17.78 -5.97 18.75
C LEU A 393 -17.30 -5.22 19.98
N ASP A 394 -17.48 -5.81 21.16
CA ASP A 394 -16.89 -5.29 22.40
C ASP A 394 -15.85 -6.29 22.89
N LEU A 395 -14.58 -5.94 22.72
CA LEU A 395 -13.43 -6.83 22.94
C LEU A 395 -12.70 -6.47 24.25
N LYS A 396 -12.25 -7.50 24.96
CA LYS A 396 -11.47 -7.42 26.20
C LYS A 396 -10.29 -8.37 26.09
N ILE A 397 -9.14 -7.92 26.55
CA ILE A 397 -7.98 -8.80 26.64
C ILE A 397 -8.21 -9.80 27.77
N CYS A 398 -7.71 -11.02 27.57
CA CYS A 398 -7.68 -12.05 28.60
C CYS A 398 -6.67 -11.66 29.70
N ASN A 399 -5.79 -12.59 30.08
CA ASN A 399 -4.74 -12.38 31.09
C ASN A 399 -3.35 -12.19 30.45
N ASP A 400 -2.38 -11.83 31.28
CA ASP A 400 -1.01 -11.46 30.88
C ASP A 400 -0.30 -12.60 30.12
N PRO A 401 0.07 -12.42 28.83
CA PRO A 401 0.74 -13.45 28.05
C PRO A 401 2.18 -13.74 28.54
N TYR A 402 2.72 -12.91 29.43
CA TYR A 402 4.04 -13.09 30.03
C TYR A 402 4.00 -13.94 31.33
N THR A 403 2.86 -14.55 31.68
CA THR A 403 2.81 -15.48 32.81
C THR A 403 3.73 -16.70 32.57
N ASN A 404 4.36 -17.20 33.63
CA ASN A 404 5.30 -18.33 33.54
C ASN A 404 4.63 -19.67 33.19
N ASN A 405 3.30 -19.72 33.10
CA ASN A 405 2.53 -20.94 32.83
C ASN A 405 1.88 -20.85 31.44
N PRO A 406 2.41 -21.55 30.42
CA PRO A 406 1.86 -21.52 29.06
C PRO A 406 0.40 -21.98 28.95
N ARG A 407 -0.12 -22.72 29.95
CA ARG A 407 -1.54 -23.12 30.00
C ARG A 407 -2.46 -21.95 30.33
N GLU A 408 -1.97 -20.94 31.04
CA GLU A 408 -2.72 -19.70 31.36
C GLU A 408 -2.74 -18.71 30.19
N ASN A 409 -1.84 -18.88 29.21
CA ASN A 409 -1.73 -18.05 28.01
C ASN A 409 -2.74 -18.45 26.92
N LYS A 410 -3.91 -18.98 27.27
CA LYS A 410 -4.95 -19.36 26.30
C LYS A 410 -6.25 -18.63 26.59
N CYS A 411 -6.99 -18.33 25.54
CA CYS A 411 -8.37 -17.84 25.67
C CYS A 411 -9.30 -18.98 26.10
N GLU A 412 -9.36 -19.26 27.40
CA GLU A 412 -10.33 -20.21 27.99
C GLU A 412 -11.71 -19.56 28.21
N TYR A 413 -11.77 -18.23 28.13
CA TYR A 413 -12.95 -17.44 28.42
C TYR A 413 -13.63 -16.94 27.13
N HIS A 414 -14.95 -16.86 27.21
CA HIS A 414 -15.82 -16.13 26.30
C HIS A 414 -16.98 -15.61 27.16
N GLU A 415 -17.65 -14.54 26.75
CA GLU A 415 -18.55 -13.78 27.64
C GLU A 415 -19.74 -14.61 28.20
N PHE A 416 -20.00 -15.80 27.65
CA PHE A 416 -21.12 -16.66 28.03
C PHE A 416 -20.69 -18.09 28.41
N THR A 417 -20.37 -18.32 29.67
CA THR A 417 -20.08 -19.66 30.20
C THR A 417 -21.36 -20.42 30.55
N THR A 418 -22.14 -20.84 29.54
CA THR A 418 -23.23 -21.81 29.74
C THR A 418 -22.89 -23.23 29.27
N ASP A 419 -21.65 -23.47 28.84
CA ASP A 419 -21.17 -24.81 28.50
C ASP A 419 -21.13 -25.70 29.74
N ARG A 420 -22.09 -26.63 29.82
CA ARG A 420 -22.25 -27.57 30.96
C ARG A 420 -21.10 -28.58 31.08
N PHE A 421 -20.18 -28.61 30.12
CA PHE A 421 -18.96 -29.41 30.13
C PHE A 421 -17.85 -28.64 29.40
N PRO A 422 -16.80 -28.13 30.09
CA PRO A 422 -15.71 -27.45 29.41
C PRO A 422 -14.86 -28.50 28.70
N GLN A 423 -15.19 -28.83 27.45
CA GLN A 423 -14.17 -29.39 26.57
C GLN A 423 -13.15 -28.28 26.28
N PRO A 424 -11.83 -28.61 26.23
CA PRO A 424 -10.82 -27.64 25.83
C PRO A 424 -11.18 -27.09 24.45
N LEU A 425 -11.28 -25.77 24.32
CA LEU A 425 -11.57 -25.15 23.04
C LEU A 425 -10.43 -25.41 22.06
N PRO A 426 -10.71 -25.57 20.75
CA PRO A 426 -9.68 -25.73 19.73
C PRO A 426 -8.65 -24.59 19.78
N SER A 427 -7.38 -24.93 19.54
CA SER A 427 -6.31 -23.93 19.45
C SER A 427 -6.59 -22.96 18.31
N MET A 428 -6.28 -21.68 18.55
CA MET A 428 -6.31 -20.62 17.54
C MET A 428 -4.90 -20.18 17.14
N GLU A 429 -3.88 -20.85 17.68
CA GLU A 429 -2.49 -20.62 17.31
C GLU A 429 -2.26 -21.07 15.86
N THR A 430 -1.31 -20.42 15.21
CA THR A 430 -0.91 -20.76 13.84
C THR A 430 0.39 -21.54 13.84
N ASP A 431 0.49 -22.48 12.90
CA ASP A 431 1.75 -23.19 12.63
C ASP A 431 2.66 -22.43 11.65
N LEU A 432 2.17 -21.33 11.06
CA LEU A 432 2.98 -20.49 10.20
C LEU A 432 4.09 -19.78 11.00
N PRO A 433 5.26 -19.51 10.39
CA PRO A 433 6.29 -18.70 11.03
C PRO A 433 5.75 -17.35 11.51
N THR A 434 6.15 -16.94 12.71
CA THR A 434 5.75 -15.67 13.33
C THR A 434 6.97 -14.92 13.87
N SER A 435 6.84 -13.61 14.07
CA SER A 435 7.87 -12.81 14.74
C SER A 435 7.73 -12.92 16.25
N SER A 436 8.84 -13.15 16.95
CA SER A 436 8.91 -13.20 18.42
C SER A 436 9.09 -11.84 19.08
N LEU A 437 8.98 -10.75 18.31
CA LEU A 437 9.24 -9.39 18.77
C LEU A 437 8.27 -8.92 19.88
N LEU A 438 7.01 -9.38 19.82
CA LEU A 438 5.98 -9.17 20.84
C LEU A 438 5.24 -10.49 21.07
N PRO A 439 4.76 -10.77 22.29
CA PRO A 439 4.03 -12.00 22.55
C PRO A 439 2.63 -11.95 21.92
N PRO A 440 2.00 -13.11 21.69
CA PRO A 440 0.59 -13.17 21.32
C PRO A 440 -0.30 -12.50 22.37
N LEU A 441 -1.34 -11.79 21.93
CA LEU A 441 -2.42 -11.31 22.80
C LEU A 441 -3.68 -12.12 22.54
N TYR A 442 -4.27 -12.64 23.62
CA TYR A 442 -5.55 -13.34 23.57
C TYR A 442 -6.66 -12.41 24.03
N PHE A 443 -7.82 -12.53 23.39
CA PHE A 443 -8.96 -11.69 23.70
C PHE A 443 -10.26 -12.47 23.58
N HIS A 444 -11.26 -11.95 24.27
CA HIS A 444 -12.63 -12.42 24.18
C HIS A 444 -13.58 -11.23 24.12
N GLY A 445 -14.85 -11.50 23.85
CA GLY A 445 -15.84 -10.43 23.81
C GLY A 445 -17.19 -10.90 23.32
N SER A 446 -17.92 -9.93 22.78
CA SER A 446 -19.22 -10.17 22.19
C SER A 446 -19.40 -9.45 20.87
N SER A 447 -20.30 -9.98 20.06
CA SER A 447 -20.78 -9.38 18.82
C SER A 447 -22.28 -9.18 18.87
N VAL A 448 -22.73 -7.99 18.51
CA VAL A 448 -24.15 -7.64 18.30
C VAL A 448 -24.29 -6.87 16.99
N PRO A 449 -25.41 -6.98 16.27
CA PRO A 449 -25.70 -6.06 15.18
C PRO A 449 -25.73 -4.63 15.72
N TYR A 450 -25.07 -3.72 15.01
CA TYR A 450 -24.98 -2.30 15.33
C TYR A 450 -26.39 -1.69 15.29
N ALA A 451 -26.86 -1.26 16.45
CA ALA A 451 -28.21 -0.73 16.59
C ALA A 451 -28.26 0.72 16.07
N GLY A 452 -28.77 0.89 14.84
CA GLY A 452 -29.17 2.21 14.32
C GLY A 452 -30.48 2.75 14.93
N GLY A 453 -30.97 2.19 16.05
CA GLY A 453 -32.25 2.53 16.68
C GLY A 453 -32.74 1.49 17.70
N GLU A 454 -33.99 1.64 18.19
CA GLU A 454 -34.67 0.78 19.20
C GLU A 454 -35.02 -0.64 18.69
N ALA A 455 -34.05 -1.38 18.13
CA ALA A 455 -34.23 -2.80 17.86
C ALA A 455 -34.16 -3.60 19.18
N PRO A 456 -34.99 -4.65 19.36
CA PRO A 456 -34.88 -5.52 20.52
C PRO A 456 -33.48 -6.17 20.56
N PRO A 457 -32.90 -6.40 21.75
CA PRO A 457 -31.59 -7.01 21.87
C PRO A 457 -31.59 -8.39 21.20
N LEU A 458 -30.87 -8.50 20.08
CA LEU A 458 -30.60 -9.78 19.43
C LEU A 458 -29.67 -10.62 20.31
N PRO A 459 -29.69 -11.96 20.18
CA PRO A 459 -28.79 -12.81 20.95
C PRO A 459 -27.34 -12.42 20.67
N GLN A 460 -26.63 -12.09 21.74
CA GLN A 460 -25.23 -11.70 21.72
C GLN A 460 -24.36 -12.93 21.39
N ASN A 461 -23.49 -12.80 20.40
CA ASN A 461 -22.59 -13.89 20.01
C ASN A 461 -21.29 -13.76 20.79
N ALA A 462 -20.71 -14.90 21.20
CA ALA A 462 -19.46 -14.89 21.94
C ALA A 462 -18.28 -14.83 20.97
N ILE A 463 -17.26 -14.05 21.33
CA ILE A 463 -16.01 -13.93 20.57
C ILE A 463 -14.86 -14.47 21.40
N ARG A 464 -13.93 -15.15 20.71
CA ARG A 464 -12.57 -15.40 21.18
C ARG A 464 -11.59 -15.19 20.05
N GLY A 465 -10.36 -14.79 20.35
CA GLY A 465 -9.35 -14.63 19.33
C GLY A 465 -7.94 -14.49 19.88
N VAL A 466 -7.00 -14.41 18.95
CA VAL A 466 -5.59 -14.18 19.20
C VAL A 466 -5.03 -13.19 18.18
N VAL A 467 -4.12 -12.35 18.63
CA VAL A 467 -3.33 -11.44 17.79
C VAL A 467 -1.86 -11.79 17.90
N THR A 468 -1.19 -11.93 16.76
CA THR A 468 0.25 -12.23 16.64
C THR A 468 0.94 -11.31 15.64
N LEU A 469 2.27 -11.31 15.65
CA LEU A 469 3.06 -10.67 14.59
C LEU A 469 3.43 -11.69 13.51
N THR A 470 3.27 -11.29 12.25
CA THR A 470 3.70 -12.09 11.09
C THR A 470 5.23 -12.15 10.98
N ALA A 471 5.74 -13.01 10.10
CA ALA A 471 7.17 -13.12 9.79
C ALA A 471 7.68 -12.03 8.82
N ASP A 472 6.87 -11.03 8.49
CA ASP A 472 7.28 -9.89 7.67
C ASP A 472 8.37 -9.05 8.35
N ASP A 473 9.14 -8.31 7.55
CA ASP A 473 10.06 -7.27 8.02
C ASP A 473 9.81 -5.98 7.22
N PRO A 474 9.11 -4.99 7.79
CA PRO A 474 8.63 -4.94 9.17
C PRO A 474 7.43 -5.86 9.44
N PRO A 475 7.25 -6.35 10.68
CA PRO A 475 6.19 -7.28 11.02
C PRO A 475 4.80 -6.64 10.90
N GLN A 476 3.83 -7.42 10.43
CA GLN A 476 2.42 -7.05 10.34
C GLN A 476 1.64 -7.68 11.50
N VAL A 477 0.46 -7.14 11.80
CA VAL A 477 -0.39 -7.66 12.88
C VAL A 477 -1.43 -8.61 12.29
N ARG A 478 -1.36 -9.88 12.68
CA ARG A 478 -2.29 -10.93 12.30
C ARG A 478 -3.37 -11.09 13.36
N TRP A 479 -4.61 -11.18 12.91
CA TRP A 479 -5.78 -11.42 13.75
C TRP A 479 -6.42 -12.76 13.37
N THR A 480 -6.65 -13.60 14.38
CA THR A 480 -7.49 -14.80 14.24
C THR A 480 -8.63 -14.68 15.24
N MET A 481 -9.86 -14.74 14.76
CA MET A 481 -11.07 -14.56 15.58
C MET A 481 -12.10 -15.65 15.29
N ILE A 482 -12.76 -16.15 16.33
CA ILE A 482 -13.85 -17.10 16.23
C ILE A 482 -15.12 -16.48 16.83
N ILE A 483 -16.21 -16.56 16.08
CA ILE A 483 -17.55 -16.17 16.52
C ILE A 483 -18.37 -17.42 16.82
N ARG A 484 -18.92 -17.46 18.04
CA ARG A 484 -19.68 -18.60 18.56
C ARG A 484 -21.16 -18.28 18.65
N TYR A 485 -22.00 -19.18 18.15
CA TYR A 485 -23.45 -19.15 18.34
C TYR A 485 -23.88 -20.35 19.16
N ARG A 486 -24.67 -20.10 20.22
CA ARG A 486 -25.25 -21.17 21.06
C ARG A 486 -24.20 -22.23 21.46
N ASN A 487 -23.02 -21.75 21.84
CA ASN A 487 -21.84 -22.52 22.26
C ASN A 487 -21.14 -23.36 21.18
N GLU A 488 -21.43 -23.14 19.91
CA GLU A 488 -20.70 -23.77 18.80
C GLU A 488 -19.84 -22.73 18.10
N ASP A 489 -18.58 -23.08 17.83
CA ASP A 489 -17.72 -22.32 16.93
C ASP A 489 -18.35 -22.39 15.53
N ARG A 490 -18.68 -21.23 14.95
CA ARG A 490 -19.40 -21.17 13.67
C ARG A 490 -18.62 -20.45 12.60
N TRP A 491 -18.09 -19.27 12.93
CA TRP A 491 -17.28 -18.51 11.99
C TRP A 491 -15.87 -18.34 12.52
N ARG A 492 -14.91 -18.46 11.61
CA ARG A 492 -13.51 -18.13 11.86
C ARG A 492 -13.08 -17.06 10.88
N LEU A 493 -12.36 -16.06 11.37
CA LEU A 493 -11.80 -14.96 10.61
C LEU A 493 -10.28 -15.00 10.70
N GLU A 494 -9.62 -14.87 9.56
CA GLU A 494 -8.18 -14.77 9.43
C GLU A 494 -7.86 -13.44 8.72
N CYS A 495 -7.28 -12.49 9.46
CA CYS A 495 -7.19 -11.09 9.06
C CYS A 495 -5.79 -10.48 9.31
N VAL A 496 -5.53 -9.36 8.62
CA VAL A 496 -4.35 -8.52 8.77
C VAL A 496 -4.78 -7.10 9.10
N GLN A 497 -4.15 -6.49 10.11
CA GLN A 497 -4.33 -5.07 10.40
C GLN A 497 -3.47 -4.24 9.44
N VAL A 498 -4.13 -3.57 8.49
CA VAL A 498 -3.44 -2.72 7.51
C VAL A 498 -2.98 -1.46 8.22
N GLY A 499 -1.67 -1.21 8.22
CA GLY A 499 -1.06 -0.08 8.94
C GLY A 499 -0.25 -0.47 10.19
N GLY A 500 -0.22 -1.76 10.53
CA GLY A 500 0.46 -2.25 11.72
C GLY A 500 -0.32 -1.96 13.01
N ARG A 501 0.36 -2.14 14.16
CA ARG A 501 -0.28 -2.02 15.48
C ARG A 501 -0.88 -0.63 15.71
N GLY A 502 -2.07 -0.57 16.29
CA GLY A 502 -2.77 0.68 16.57
C GLY A 502 -3.41 1.38 15.37
N SER A 503 -3.22 0.87 14.15
CA SER A 503 -3.82 1.44 12.95
C SER A 503 -5.34 1.51 13.06
N LYS A 504 -5.90 2.68 12.73
CA LYS A 504 -7.33 3.00 12.75
C LYS A 504 -8.07 2.51 11.51
N ARG A 505 -7.35 2.14 10.44
CA ARG A 505 -7.88 1.43 9.27
C ARG A 505 -8.51 0.11 9.67
N GLY A 506 -8.05 -0.49 10.77
CA GLY A 506 -8.54 -1.75 11.27
C GLY A 506 -7.97 -2.94 10.51
N PHE A 507 -8.67 -4.07 10.58
CA PHE A 507 -8.23 -5.33 10.00
C PHE A 507 -9.16 -5.83 8.90
N PHE A 508 -8.55 -6.37 7.86
CA PHE A 508 -9.22 -7.00 6.72
C PHE A 508 -8.84 -8.46 6.65
N GLY A 509 -9.77 -9.31 6.21
CA GLY A 509 -9.44 -10.69 5.95
C GLY A 509 -10.61 -11.48 5.42
N ILE A 510 -10.52 -12.80 5.59
CA ILE A 510 -11.53 -13.74 5.11
C ILE A 510 -12.26 -14.35 6.30
N TRP A 511 -13.58 -14.49 6.21
CA TRP A 511 -14.37 -15.33 7.08
C TRP A 511 -14.63 -16.68 6.41
N SER A 512 -14.70 -17.75 7.19
CA SER A 512 -15.07 -19.11 6.76
C SER A 512 -15.76 -19.87 7.90
N ASP A 513 -16.34 -21.03 7.60
CA ASP A 513 -16.87 -21.92 8.65
C ASP A 513 -15.73 -22.38 9.56
N ALA A 514 -15.96 -22.34 10.87
CA ALA A 514 -14.93 -22.66 11.87
C ALA A 514 -14.45 -24.12 11.80
N SER A 515 -15.30 -25.03 11.33
CA SER A 515 -14.95 -26.44 11.10
C SER A 515 -14.12 -26.66 9.84
N ARG A 516 -14.03 -25.66 8.95
CA ARG A 516 -13.31 -25.71 7.67
C ARG A 516 -13.70 -26.92 6.82
N GLY A 517 -15.01 -27.24 6.79
CA GLY A 517 -15.55 -28.37 6.04
C GLY A 517 -15.31 -28.29 4.52
N GLU A 518 -15.41 -29.44 3.85
CA GLU A 518 -15.34 -29.51 2.39
C GLU A 518 -16.46 -28.64 1.77
N GLN A 519 -16.13 -27.82 0.79
CA GLN A 519 -17.04 -26.83 0.18
C GLN A 519 -17.57 -25.77 1.17
N SER A 520 -16.84 -25.45 2.24
CA SER A 520 -17.16 -24.32 3.09
C SER A 520 -17.03 -23.00 2.32
N PRO A 521 -18.06 -22.14 2.30
CA PRO A 521 -17.95 -20.84 1.70
C PRO A 521 -16.97 -19.96 2.46
N CYS A 522 -16.46 -18.94 1.76
CA CYS A 522 -15.65 -17.88 2.33
C CYS A 522 -16.08 -16.52 1.78
N GLY A 523 -15.75 -15.45 2.49
CA GLY A 523 -16.00 -14.09 2.02
C GLY A 523 -15.18 -13.06 2.78
N PRO A 524 -15.12 -11.82 2.30
CA PRO A 524 -14.28 -10.79 2.90
C PRO A 524 -14.95 -10.20 4.15
N ALA A 525 -14.12 -9.75 5.08
CA ALA A 525 -14.53 -9.05 6.28
C ALA A 525 -13.63 -7.84 6.54
N TRP A 526 -14.21 -6.79 7.13
CA TRP A 526 -13.50 -5.59 7.54
C TRP A 526 -14.07 -5.04 8.84
N TYR A 527 -13.19 -4.82 9.82
CA TYR A 527 -13.53 -4.22 11.11
C TYR A 527 -12.52 -3.12 11.47
N TRP A 528 -13.01 -2.05 12.09
CA TRP A 528 -12.23 -0.93 12.58
C TRP A 528 -12.65 -0.54 13.99
N LYS A 529 -11.74 0.11 14.71
CA LYS A 529 -11.99 0.57 16.07
C LYS A 529 -12.78 1.89 16.04
N VAL A 530 -13.77 2.03 16.92
CA VAL A 530 -14.63 3.22 17.05
C VAL A 530 -14.01 4.25 17.98
#